data_AF-A0A437SDB8-F1
#
_entry.id   AF-A0A437SDB8-F1
#
_cell.length_a   1.000
_cell.length_b   1.000
_cell.length_c   1.000
_cell.angle_alpha   90.00
_cell.angle_beta   90.00
_cell.angle_gamma   90.00
#
_symmetry.space_group_name_H-M   'P 1'
#
loop_
_entity.id
_entity.type
_entity.pdbx_description
1 polymer ?
#
loop_
_entity_poly.entity_id
_entity_poly.type
_entity_poly.pdbx_seq_one_letter_code
_entity_poly.pdbx_strand_id
1 'polypeptide(L)' 'MLNEELLAALVNYRKINNGKTPDKLRVNPVHFKNLLEELGYSEWMIKKKEKEMTKNLLGVPIELTEEVQRFEL' A
#
# COMPACT_ATOMS: atom_id res chain seq x y z
N MET A 1 -1.98 -15.17 -5.46
CA MET A 1 -1.84 -13.96 -6.33
C MET A 1 -0.95 -12.95 -5.62
N LEU A 2 -0.11 -12.19 -6.33
CA LEU A 2 0.98 -11.37 -5.74
C LEU A 2 0.50 -10.34 -4.70
N ASN A 3 -0.77 -9.94 -4.77
CA ASN A 3 -1.36 -8.92 -3.91
C ASN A 3 -2.18 -9.47 -2.73
N GLU A 4 -2.47 -10.78 -2.69
CA GLU A 4 -3.16 -11.40 -1.55
C GLU A 4 -2.30 -11.35 -0.28
N GLU A 5 -0.98 -11.52 -0.44
CA GLU A 5 -0.02 -11.44 0.67
C GLU A 5 0.06 -10.02 1.25
N LEU A 6 0.08 -9.00 0.40
CA LEU A 6 0.08 -7.60 0.83
C LEU A 6 -1.24 -7.21 1.50
N LEU A 7 -2.38 -7.62 0.93
CA LEU A 7 -3.69 -7.45 1.56
C LEU A 7 -3.78 -8.16 2.92
N ALA A 8 -3.32 -9.41 3.00
CA ALA A 8 -3.28 -10.16 4.25
C ALA A 8 -2.36 -9.50 5.28
N ALA A 9 -1.18 -9.02 4.86
CA ALA A 9 -0.24 -8.29 5.70
C ALA A 9 -0.87 -7.00 6.24
N LEU A 10 -1.52 -6.20 5.39
CA LEU A 10 -2.23 -4.98 5.79
C LEU A 10 -3.38 -5.25 6.78
N VAL A 11 -4.17 -6.29 6.52
CA VAL A 11 -5.29 -6.70 7.39
C VAL A 11 -4.78 -7.20 8.73
N ASN A 12 -3.76 -8.07 8.72
CA ASN A 12 -3.14 -8.59 9.94
C ASN A 12 -2.47 -7.49 10.75
N TYR A 13 -1.78 -6.57 10.08
CA TYR A 13 -1.16 -5.41 10.70
C TYR A 13 -2.19 -4.56 11.46
N ARG A 14 -3.31 -4.23 10.81
CA ARG A 14 -4.40 -3.45 11.43
C ARG A 14 -5.01 -4.19 12.63
N LYS A 15 -5.15 -5.51 12.56
CA LYS A 15 -5.65 -6.35 13.65
C LYS A 15 -4.68 -6.40 14.84
N ILE A 16 -3.39 -6.62 14.57
CA ILE A 16 -2.35 -6.78 15.61
C ILE A 16 -2.11 -5.47 16.34
N ASN A 17 -2.10 -4.34 15.62
CA ASN A 17 -1.77 -3.05 16.21
C ASN A 17 -2.94 -2.30 16.82
N ASN A 18 -4.16 -2.88 16.88
CA ASN A 18 -5.33 -2.25 17.52
C ASN A 18 -5.61 -0.82 17.01
N GLY A 19 -5.29 -0.53 15.75
CA GLY A 19 -5.40 0.83 15.19
C GLY A 19 -4.30 1.82 15.63
N LYS A 20 -3.25 1.38 16.33
CA LYS A 20 -2.01 2.16 16.46
C LYS A 20 -1.32 2.22 15.09
N THR A 21 -1.14 3.42 14.59
CA THR A 21 -0.53 3.72 13.30
C THR A 21 0.85 3.08 13.17
N PRO A 22 1.18 2.44 12.03
CA PRO A 22 2.58 2.18 11.67
C PRO A 22 3.38 3.46 11.55
N ASP A 23 4.69 3.36 11.76
CA ASP A 23 5.64 4.41 11.43
C ASP A 23 5.67 4.71 9.92
N LYS A 24 5.54 3.70 9.03
CA LYS A 24 5.18 3.77 7.58
C LYS A 24 5.37 2.39 6.91
N LEU A 25 4.45 1.97 6.04
CA LEU A 25 4.65 0.82 5.14
C LEU A 25 5.41 1.25 3.89
N ARG A 26 6.56 0.63 3.60
CA ARG A 26 7.34 0.90 2.39
C ARG A 26 6.85 -0.02 1.26
N VAL A 27 6.48 0.54 0.11
CA VAL A 27 5.96 -0.24 -1.02
C VAL A 27 6.65 0.18 -2.31
N ASN A 28 6.98 -0.79 -3.16
CA ASN A 28 7.48 -0.47 -4.48
C ASN A 28 6.39 0.24 -5.31
N PRO A 29 6.70 1.37 -6.00
CA PRO A 29 5.72 2.08 -6.82
C PRO A 29 5.00 1.20 -7.85
N VAL A 30 5.73 0.30 -8.51
CA VAL A 30 5.18 -0.63 -9.51
C VAL A 30 4.21 -1.60 -8.84
N HIS A 31 4.57 -2.09 -7.66
CA HIS A 31 3.73 -3.02 -6.91
C HIS A 31 2.47 -2.32 -6.35
N PHE A 32 2.60 -1.08 -5.89
CA PHE A 32 1.48 -0.25 -5.46
C PHE A 32 0.50 0.02 -6.60
N LYS A 33 0.99 0.33 -7.81
CA LYS A 33 0.16 0.51 -8.99
C LYS A 33 -0.61 -0.77 -9.35
N ASN A 34 0.08 -1.91 -9.45
CA ASN A 34 -0.53 -3.19 -9.77
C ASN A 34 -1.62 -3.57 -8.75
N LEU A 35 -1.40 -3.27 -7.46
CA LEU A 35 -2.39 -3.47 -6.41
C LEU A 35 -3.65 -2.63 -6.61
N LEU A 36 -3.51 -1.36 -6.96
CA LEU A 36 -4.67 -0.50 -7.21
C LEU A 36 -5.44 -0.96 -8.45
N GLU A 37 -4.76 -1.42 -9.50
CA GLU A 37 -5.40 -1.99 -10.70
C GLU A 37 -6.21 -3.24 -10.35
N GLU A 38 -5.65 -4.16 -9.57
CA GLU A 38 -6.36 -5.38 -9.12
C GLU A 38 -7.53 -5.07 -8.17
N LEU A 39 -7.43 -4.01 -7.37
CA LEU A 39 -8.54 -3.52 -6.55
C LEU A 39 -9.64 -2.79 -7.36
N GLY A 40 -9.47 -2.68 -8.68
CA GLY A 40 -10.45 -2.04 -9.57
C GLY A 40 -10.41 -0.52 -9.56
N TYR A 41 -9.32 0.09 -9.11
CA TYR A 41 -9.15 1.55 -9.23
C TYR A 41 -8.93 1.93 -10.68
N SER A 42 -9.67 2.93 -11.14
CA SER A 42 -9.46 3.53 -12.46
C SER A 42 -8.10 4.24 -12.53
N GLU A 43 -7.50 4.28 -13.72
CA GLU A 43 -6.19 4.91 -13.94
C GLU A 43 -6.08 6.35 -13.40
N TRP A 44 -7.15 7.14 -13.51
CA TRP A 44 -7.16 8.51 -13.00
C TRP A 44 -7.05 8.57 -11.48
N MET A 45 -7.63 7.61 -10.75
CA MET A 45 -7.50 7.50 -9.29
C MET A 45 -6.11 7.04 -8.89
N ILE A 46 -5.52 6.13 -9.67
CA ILE A 46 -4.14 5.65 -9.46
C ILE A 46 -3.17 6.82 -9.58
N LYS A 47 -3.23 7.56 -10.70
CA LYS A 47 -2.38 8.74 -10.93
C LYS A 47 -2.57 9.81 -9.85
N LYS A 48 -3.79 9.95 -9.33
CA LYS A 48 -4.07 10.86 -8.22
C LYS A 48 -3.37 10.38 -6.93
N LYS A 49 -3.49 9.09 -6.58
CA LYS A 49 -2.85 8.51 -5.39
C LYS A 49 -1.32 8.45 -5.47
N GLU A 50 -0.75 8.29 -6.66
CA GLU A 50 0.71 8.37 -6.86
C GLU A 50 1.27 9.77 -6.57
N LYS A 51 0.47 10.81 -6.85
CA LYS A 51 0.82 12.22 -6.65
C LYS A 51 0.51 12.77 -5.26
N GLU A 52 -0.35 12.10 -4.48
CA GLU A 52 -0.62 12.51 -3.09
C GLU A 52 0.64 12.34 -2.23
N MET A 53 1.04 13.39 -1.51
CA MET A 53 2.20 13.35 -0.59
C MET A 53 1.95 12.46 0.63
N THR A 54 0.69 12.31 1.05
CA THR A 54 0.25 11.45 2.14
C THR A 54 -0.44 10.22 1.56
N LYS A 55 0.36 9.24 1.16
CA LYS A 55 -0.17 7.99 0.61
C LYS A 55 -0.72 7.16 1.75
N ASN A 56 -2.00 6.85 1.68
CA ASN A 56 -2.64 5.88 2.57
C ASN A 56 -3.31 4.78 1.75
N LEU A 57 -3.27 3.58 2.30
CA LEU A 57 -3.99 2.44 1.79
C LEU A 57 -4.62 1.71 2.96
N LEU A 58 -5.94 1.58 2.92
CA LEU A 58 -6.71 0.90 3.97
C LEU A 58 -6.44 1.42 5.41
N GLY A 59 -6.06 2.71 5.54
CA GLY A 59 -5.75 3.35 6.82
C GLY A 59 -4.30 3.23 7.28
N VAL A 60 -3.43 2.63 6.47
CA VAL A 60 -1.98 2.49 6.72
C VAL A 60 -1.21 3.57 5.93
N PRO A 61 -0.38 4.40 6.57
CA PRO A 61 0.54 5.31 5.88
C PRO A 61 1.54 4.53 5.03
N ILE A 62 1.73 4.95 3.78
CA ILE A 62 2.64 4.33 2.83
C ILE A 62 3.73 5.30 2.40
N GLU A 63 4.93 4.77 2.26
CA GLU A 63 6.04 5.38 1.57
C GLU A 63 6.32 4.59 0.28
N LEU A 64 6.29 5.26 -0.87
CA LEU A 64 6.70 4.61 -2.12
C LEU A 64 8.21 4.73 -2.28
N THR A 65 8.89 3.59 -2.40
CA THR A 65 10.34 3.54 -2.57
C THR A 65 10.73 2.41 -3.51
N GLU A 66 11.73 2.65 -4.36
CA GLU A 66 12.31 1.63 -5.23
C GLU A 66 13.33 0.74 -4.50
N GLU A 67 13.68 1.09 -3.25
CA GLU A 67 14.62 0.32 -2.42
C GLU A 67 14.07 -1.05 -1.99
N VAL A 68 12.75 -1.21 -2.06
CA VAL A 68 12.06 -2.45 -1.71
C VAL A 68 11.54 -3.13 -2.98
N GLN A 69 11.72 -4.44 -3.11
CA GLN A 69 11.24 -5.18 -4.29
C GLN A 69 9.71 -5.26 -4.36
N ARG A 70 9.02 -5.42 -3.22
CA ARG A 70 7.55 -5.57 -3.16
C ARG A 70 6.95 -4.66 -2.09
N PHE A 71 7.13 -5.01 -0.82
CA PHE A 71 6.74 -4.20 0.32
C PHE A 71 7.52 -4.62 1.57
N GLU A 72 7.71 -3.69 2.50
CA GLU A 72 8.33 -3.88 3.81
C GLU A 72 7.57 -3.06 4.86
N LEU A 73 7.39 -3.66 6.05
CA LEU A 73 6.70 -3.06 7.19
C LEU A 73 7.66 -2.35 8.14
#